data_AF-A0A381UI87-F1
#
_entry.id   AF-A0A381UI87-F1
#
_cell.length_a   1.000
_cell.length_b   1.000
_cell.length_c   1.000
_cell.angle_alpha   90.00
_cell.angle_beta   90.00
_cell.angle_gamma   90.00
#
_symmetry.space_group_name_H-M   'P 1'
#
loop_
_entity.id
_entity.type
_entity.pdbx_description
1 polymer ?
#
loop_
_entity_poly.entity_id
_entity_poly.type
_entity_poly.pdbx_seq_one_letter_code
_entity_poly.pdbx_strand_id
1 'polypeptide(L)'
;MLGEDVIWNGNDDTGYHSSHRILSKGTHLGDGSYGKPSGKNIYYRVIADCACKNNQVYDEWIVRDQGAMVRQLGYSPKEFAQKIIESEGGINKAKNLFDSKSDKKSNYKPMSVKLNSAGEKYSNILKNIFLSEYEFKDYDRSSNIFWPGNKVGHGREDVMSLWNSLKNILSNIKFSIEHIGYLEEPDKNPKASIRWFLEGKHVNESKEYGKETNSNLFIMGINHAEFGHYGINKEWVLFDEVAIWKQILMKGN
;
A
#
# COMPACT_ATOMS: atom_id res chain seq x y z
N MET A 1 -1.62 12.87 14.97
CA MET A 1 -1.53 11.52 14.37
C MET A 1 -2.07 10.52 15.37
N LEU A 2 -2.75 9.47 14.93
CA LEU A 2 -3.27 8.41 15.78
C LEU A 2 -2.56 7.11 15.37
N GLY A 3 -1.70 6.57 16.24
CA GLY A 3 -1.06 5.28 15.99
C GLY A 3 -2.09 4.16 16.11
N GLU A 4 -2.40 3.48 15.01
CA GLU A 4 -3.32 2.34 15.00
C GLU A 4 -2.61 1.04 15.43
N ASP A 5 -1.36 0.83 15.01
CA ASP A 5 -0.58 -0.37 15.34
C ASP A 5 0.90 -0.24 14.99
N VAL A 6 1.75 -1.07 15.63
CA VAL A 6 3.16 -1.23 15.25
C VAL A 6 3.51 -2.72 15.23
N ILE A 7 3.84 -3.23 14.05
CA ILE A 7 4.32 -4.61 13.86
C ILE A 7 5.82 -4.54 13.64
N TRP A 8 6.60 -5.26 14.45
CA TRP A 8 8.05 -5.15 14.41
C TRP A 8 8.73 -6.50 14.55
N ASN A 9 9.96 -6.57 14.07
CA ASN A 9 10.86 -7.67 14.32
C ASN A 9 12.25 -7.13 14.72
N GLY A 10 13.10 -8.00 15.26
CA GLY A 10 14.51 -7.70 15.55
C GLY A 10 14.76 -7.53 17.05
N ASN A 11 15.89 -6.94 17.39
CA ASN A 11 16.31 -6.66 18.77
C ASN A 11 17.41 -5.59 18.80
N ASP A 12 17.87 -5.21 19.99
CA ASP A 12 18.91 -4.20 20.18
C ASP A 12 20.25 -4.57 19.48
N ASP A 13 20.57 -5.86 19.36
CA ASP A 13 21.83 -6.32 18.79
C ASP A 13 21.86 -6.20 17.26
N THR A 14 20.82 -6.71 16.58
CA THR A 14 20.74 -6.72 15.11
C THR A 14 20.09 -5.46 14.55
N GLY A 15 19.30 -4.75 15.36
CA GLY A 15 18.43 -3.65 14.96
C GLY A 15 16.97 -4.10 14.85
N TYR A 16 16.08 -3.11 14.80
CA TYR A 16 14.64 -3.31 14.64
C TYR A 16 14.22 -3.01 13.21
N HIS A 17 13.23 -3.75 12.72
CA HIS A 17 12.38 -3.28 11.65
C HIS A 17 10.98 -3.11 12.19
N SER A 18 10.40 -1.94 12.03
CA SER A 18 9.08 -1.58 12.57
C SER A 18 8.17 -1.04 11.48
N SER A 19 6.95 -1.54 11.41
CA SER A 19 5.92 -1.13 10.49
C SER A 19 4.81 -0.42 11.26
N HIS A 20 4.69 0.89 11.07
CA HIS A 20 3.80 1.78 11.82
C HIS A 20 2.56 2.10 11.00
N ARG A 21 1.39 1.64 11.45
CA ARG A 21 0.11 2.01 10.84
C ARG A 21 -0.49 3.21 11.58
N ILE A 22 -0.75 4.29 10.85
CA ILE A 22 -1.12 5.59 11.43
C ILE A 22 -2.34 6.14 10.72
N LEU A 23 -3.36 6.53 11.48
CA LEU A 23 -4.47 7.36 11.01
C LEU A 23 -4.15 8.83 11.28
N SER A 24 -3.89 9.58 10.22
CA SER A 24 -3.61 11.02 10.29
C SER A 24 -4.90 11.82 10.17
N LYS A 25 -5.03 12.88 10.96
CA LYS A 25 -6.11 13.87 10.89
C LYS A 25 -5.48 15.25 10.80
N GLY A 26 -6.07 16.14 10.01
CA GLY A 26 -5.61 17.52 9.89
C GLY A 26 -6.64 18.42 9.23
N THR A 27 -6.33 19.71 9.14
CA THR A 27 -7.12 20.71 8.44
C THR A 27 -6.28 21.32 7.34
N HIS A 28 -6.82 21.45 6.13
CA HIS A 28 -6.10 22.00 4.99
C HIS A 28 -6.03 23.52 5.05
N LEU A 29 -5.04 24.02 5.80
CA LEU A 29 -4.83 25.45 6.09
C LEU A 29 -3.63 26.07 5.38
N GLY A 30 -2.69 25.25 4.92
CA GLY A 30 -1.50 25.71 4.19
C GLY A 30 -1.74 25.75 2.68
N ASP A 31 -1.05 26.66 2.00
CA ASP A 31 -0.83 26.55 0.56
C ASP A 31 0.24 25.47 0.29
N GLY A 32 0.24 24.85 -0.88
CA GLY A 32 1.27 23.88 -1.25
C GLY A 32 0.83 22.87 -2.31
N SER A 33 1.40 21.66 -2.25
CA SER A 33 1.20 20.61 -3.26
C SER A 33 -0.26 20.20 -3.44
N TYR A 34 -1.11 20.38 -2.43
CA TYR A 34 -2.54 20.06 -2.49
C TYR A 34 -3.44 21.25 -2.88
N GLY A 35 -2.83 22.35 -3.31
CA GLY A 35 -3.50 23.58 -3.73
C GLY A 35 -3.69 24.59 -2.60
N LYS A 36 -4.56 25.56 -2.85
CA LYS A 36 -4.88 26.64 -1.91
C LYS A 36 -5.61 26.10 -0.68
N PRO A 37 -5.45 26.76 0.50
CA PRO A 37 -6.13 26.33 1.72
C PRO A 37 -7.64 26.27 1.52
N SER A 38 -8.24 25.15 1.91
CA SER A 38 -9.67 24.91 1.75
C SER A 38 -10.43 24.93 3.08
N GLY A 39 -9.73 24.93 4.22
CA GLY A 39 -10.32 24.84 5.55
C GLY A 39 -10.98 23.49 5.87
N LYS A 40 -10.97 22.53 4.92
CA LYS A 40 -11.58 21.21 5.12
C LYS A 40 -10.77 20.40 6.12
N ASN A 41 -11.48 19.69 6.99
CA ASN A 41 -10.89 18.61 7.78
C ASN A 41 -10.69 17.39 6.88
N ILE A 42 -9.52 16.76 7.00
CA ILE A 42 -9.16 15.57 6.25
C ILE A 42 -8.65 14.49 7.20
N TYR A 43 -8.81 13.23 6.80
CA TYR A 43 -8.16 12.09 7.43
C TYR A 43 -7.68 11.09 6.41
N TYR A 44 -6.54 10.45 6.67
CA TYR A 44 -5.94 9.50 5.73
C TYR A 44 -4.99 8.56 6.49
N ARG A 45 -4.75 7.37 5.93
CA ARG A 45 -3.79 6.42 6.48
C ARG A 45 -2.40 6.61 5.94
N VAL A 46 -1.44 6.27 6.77
CA VAL A 46 -0.01 6.15 6.45
C VAL A 46 0.47 4.83 7.02
N ILE A 47 1.27 4.09 6.26
CA ILE A 47 2.08 3.00 6.79
C ILE A 47 3.55 3.33 6.53
N ALA A 48 4.35 3.32 7.59
CA ALA A 48 5.79 3.58 7.53
C ALA A 48 6.56 2.35 8.01
N ASP A 49 7.37 1.77 7.13
CA ASP A 49 8.31 0.69 7.40
C ASP A 49 9.69 1.28 7.63
N CYS A 50 10.18 1.20 8.87
CA CYS A 50 11.42 1.81 9.30
C CYS A 50 12.42 0.73 9.73
N ALA A 51 13.67 0.84 9.25
CA ALA A 51 14.79 0.11 9.81
C ALA A 51 15.54 1.00 10.81
N CYS A 52 15.69 0.49 12.03
CA CYS A 52 16.14 1.26 13.19
C CYS A 52 17.29 0.54 13.90
N LYS A 53 18.33 1.28 14.29
CA LYS A 53 19.41 0.76 15.15
C LYS A 53 20.03 1.91 15.94
N ASN A 54 20.45 1.68 17.18
CA ASN A 54 21.09 2.69 18.03
C ASN A 54 20.29 4.01 18.11
N ASN A 55 18.97 3.92 18.33
CA ASN A 55 18.04 5.06 18.37
C ASN A 55 17.98 5.91 17.08
N GLN A 56 18.39 5.35 15.94
CA GLN A 56 18.33 6.03 14.64
C GLN A 56 17.50 5.22 13.66
N VAL A 57 16.53 5.88 13.01
CA VAL A 57 15.94 5.40 11.75
C VAL A 57 16.96 5.67 10.64
N TYR A 58 17.49 4.62 10.03
CA TYR A 58 18.49 4.75 8.96
C TYR A 58 17.92 4.40 7.57
N ASP A 59 16.73 3.82 7.52
CA ASP A 59 15.96 3.59 6.29
C ASP A 59 14.46 3.67 6.59
N GLU A 60 13.70 4.28 5.69
CA GLU A 60 12.26 4.46 5.83
C GLU A 60 11.55 4.33 4.47
N TRP A 61 10.54 3.47 4.47
CA TRP A 61 9.61 3.28 3.37
C TRP A 61 8.23 3.70 3.82
N ILE A 62 7.69 4.74 3.19
CA ILE A 62 6.41 5.33 3.60
C ILE A 62 5.42 5.29 2.46
N VAL A 63 4.24 4.72 2.73
CA VAL A 63 3.07 4.84 1.87
C VAL A 63 2.08 5.75 2.57
N ARG A 64 1.63 6.79 1.86
CA ARG A 64 0.58 7.69 2.30
C ARG A 64 -0.62 7.52 1.37
N ASP A 65 -1.82 7.45 1.95
CA ASP A 65 -3.06 7.40 1.17
C ASP A 65 -3.39 8.76 0.54
N GLN A 66 -2.65 9.11 -0.51
CA GLN A 66 -2.87 10.34 -1.27
C GLN A 66 -4.26 10.34 -1.91
N GLY A 67 -4.73 9.17 -2.35
CA GLY A 67 -6.07 8.98 -2.90
C GLY A 67 -7.17 9.43 -1.92
N ALA A 68 -7.03 9.13 -0.64
CA ALA A 68 -7.96 9.59 0.39
C ALA A 68 -7.89 11.12 0.57
N MET A 69 -6.69 11.68 0.63
CA MET A 69 -6.49 13.12 0.81
C MET A 69 -7.13 13.92 -0.33
N VAL A 70 -6.79 13.60 -1.57
CA VAL A 70 -7.21 14.39 -2.73
C VAL A 70 -8.71 14.33 -2.95
N ARG A 71 -9.35 13.18 -2.69
CA ARG A 71 -10.82 13.04 -2.77
C ARG A 71 -11.54 13.93 -1.78
N GLN A 72 -11.07 14.02 -0.54
CA GLN A 72 -11.67 14.93 0.46
C GLN A 72 -11.48 16.41 0.09
N LEU A 73 -10.39 16.73 -0.60
CA LEU A 73 -10.14 18.08 -1.10
C LEU A 73 -10.96 18.42 -2.35
N GLY A 74 -11.50 17.43 -3.05
CA GLY A 74 -12.40 17.60 -4.20
C GLY A 74 -11.75 17.27 -5.54
N TYR A 75 -10.68 16.47 -5.54
CA TYR A 75 -10.04 15.95 -6.75
C TYR A 75 -10.15 14.43 -6.79
N SER A 76 -10.34 13.88 -7.99
CA SER A 76 -10.01 12.48 -8.25
C SER A 76 -8.49 12.29 -8.25
N PRO A 77 -7.99 11.06 -7.99
CA PRO A 77 -6.56 10.76 -8.13
C PRO A 77 -6.01 11.08 -9.53
N LYS A 78 -6.81 10.87 -10.59
CA LYS A 78 -6.45 11.20 -11.97
C LYS A 78 -6.23 12.71 -12.16
N GLU A 79 -7.19 13.53 -11.74
CA GLU A 79 -7.09 15.00 -11.85
C GLU A 79 -5.89 15.54 -11.08
N PHE A 80 -5.63 14.98 -9.89
CA PHE A 80 -4.51 15.41 -9.09
C PHE A 80 -3.16 14.97 -9.68
N ALA A 81 -3.07 13.75 -10.23
CA ALA A 81 -1.90 13.29 -10.97
C ALA A 81 -1.60 14.17 -12.18
N GLN A 82 -2.63 14.59 -12.93
CA GLN A 82 -2.50 15.52 -14.04
C GLN A 82 -1.94 16.88 -13.58
N LYS A 83 -2.45 17.43 -12.47
CA LYS A 83 -1.91 18.65 -11.87
C LYS A 83 -0.44 18.54 -11.47
N ILE A 84 -0.04 17.40 -10.91
CA ILE A 84 1.37 17.14 -10.58
C ILE A 84 2.22 17.22 -11.85
N ILE A 85 1.82 16.50 -12.90
CA ILE A 85 2.53 16.50 -14.20
C ILE A 85 2.66 17.93 -14.76
N GLU A 86 1.58 18.70 -14.75
CA GLU A 86 1.57 20.09 -15.22
C GLU A 86 2.48 20.99 -14.39
N SER A 87 2.44 20.88 -13.06
CA SER A 87 3.29 21.65 -12.15
C SER A 87 4.78 21.33 -12.31
N GLU A 88 5.11 20.12 -12.77
CA GLU A 88 6.48 19.70 -13.09
C GLU A 88 6.91 20.10 -14.51
N GLY A 89 6.09 20.88 -15.23
CA GLY A 89 6.41 21.41 -16.56
C GLY A 89 5.88 20.55 -17.72
N GLY A 90 4.88 19.69 -17.46
CA GLY A 90 4.24 18.82 -18.44
C GLY A 90 4.92 17.46 -18.59
N ILE A 91 4.31 16.59 -19.40
CA ILE A 91 4.68 15.16 -19.51
C ILE A 91 6.16 14.89 -19.81
N ASN A 92 6.79 15.76 -20.62
CA ASN A 92 8.19 15.62 -21.03
C ASN A 92 9.20 16.03 -19.93
N LYS A 93 8.74 16.77 -18.91
CA LYS A 93 9.57 17.27 -17.79
C LYS A 93 9.18 16.68 -16.45
N ALA A 94 8.01 16.04 -16.37
CA ALA A 94 7.51 15.40 -15.17
C ALA A 94 8.52 14.40 -14.63
N LYS A 95 8.70 14.41 -13.31
CA LYS A 95 9.64 13.54 -12.63
C LYS A 95 9.16 12.10 -12.74
N ASN A 96 10.09 11.22 -13.11
CA ASN A 96 9.86 9.78 -13.07
C ASN A 96 9.50 9.36 -11.64
N LEU A 97 8.54 8.44 -11.55
CA LEU A 97 8.19 7.80 -10.30
C LEU A 97 9.19 6.70 -9.95
N PHE A 98 9.15 6.28 -8.69
CA PHE A 98 9.91 5.14 -8.20
C PHE A 98 9.53 3.86 -8.97
N ASP A 99 10.55 3.12 -9.39
CA ASP A 99 10.45 1.79 -9.98
C ASP A 99 11.58 0.86 -9.46
N SER A 100 11.55 -0.40 -9.90
CA SER A 100 12.56 -1.41 -9.53
C SER A 100 14.01 -1.04 -9.89
N LYS A 101 14.23 -0.13 -10.86
CA LYS A 101 15.57 0.32 -11.27
C LYS A 101 16.08 1.46 -10.39
N SER A 102 15.17 2.24 -9.84
CA SER A 102 15.46 3.33 -8.90
C SER A 102 15.60 2.88 -7.45
N ASP A 103 15.32 1.60 -7.17
CA ASP A 103 15.45 1.02 -5.84
C ASP A 103 16.89 1.14 -5.31
N LYS A 104 17.02 1.68 -4.10
CA LYS A 104 18.31 1.93 -3.46
C LYS A 104 18.60 0.79 -2.50
N LYS A 105 19.80 0.23 -2.61
CA LYS A 105 20.25 -0.82 -1.68
C LYS A 105 20.22 -0.30 -0.25
N SER A 106 19.42 -0.94 0.58
CA SER A 106 19.41 -0.74 2.02
C SER A 106 20.51 -1.57 2.70
N ASN A 107 21.04 -1.05 3.81
CA ASN A 107 21.87 -1.82 4.74
C ASN A 107 21.02 -2.77 5.60
N TYR A 108 19.70 -2.58 5.63
CA TYR A 108 18.78 -3.48 6.29
C TYR A 108 18.83 -4.88 5.63
N LYS A 109 18.82 -5.91 6.48
CA LYS A 109 18.71 -7.31 6.06
C LYS A 109 17.45 -7.90 6.66
N PRO A 110 16.51 -8.40 5.84
CA PRO A 110 15.32 -9.04 6.36
C PRO A 110 15.70 -10.28 7.16
N MET A 111 15.03 -10.47 8.30
CA MET A 111 15.20 -11.67 9.11
C MET A 111 14.52 -12.87 8.46
N SER A 112 14.99 -14.08 8.81
CA SER A 112 14.31 -15.29 8.38
C SER A 112 12.91 -15.38 8.99
N VAL A 113 11.95 -15.80 8.17
CA VAL A 113 10.56 -15.98 8.60
C VAL A 113 10.39 -17.38 9.15
N LYS A 114 9.80 -17.51 10.34
CA LYS A 114 9.53 -18.80 10.96
C LYS A 114 8.43 -19.54 10.18
N LEU A 115 8.64 -20.84 9.96
CA LEU A 115 7.64 -21.74 9.39
C LEU A 115 6.34 -21.70 10.21
N ASN A 116 5.19 -21.67 9.51
CA ASN A 116 3.84 -21.59 10.04
C ASN A 116 3.48 -20.31 10.82
N SER A 117 4.36 -19.30 10.79
CA SER A 117 4.07 -17.99 11.39
C SER A 117 2.97 -17.23 10.63
N ALA A 118 2.36 -16.26 11.30
CA ALA A 118 1.48 -15.27 10.66
C ALA A 118 2.16 -14.57 9.46
N GLY A 119 3.45 -14.28 9.55
CA GLY A 119 4.23 -13.65 8.47
C GLY A 119 4.31 -14.53 7.22
N GLU A 120 4.63 -15.82 7.37
CA GLU A 120 4.67 -16.75 6.24
C GLU A 120 3.28 -16.98 5.64
N LYS A 121 2.27 -17.22 6.49
CA LYS A 121 0.88 -17.41 6.07
C LYS A 121 0.38 -16.22 5.26
N TYR A 122 0.58 -15.01 5.77
CA TYR A 122 0.12 -13.80 5.07
C TYR A 122 0.89 -13.57 3.77
N SER A 123 2.20 -13.85 3.75
CA SER A 123 3.02 -13.80 2.54
C SER A 123 2.47 -14.71 1.44
N ASN A 124 2.06 -15.92 1.80
CA ASN A 124 1.49 -16.89 0.85
C ASN A 124 0.11 -16.44 0.37
N ILE A 125 -0.73 -15.90 1.26
CA ILE A 125 -2.04 -15.33 0.89
C ILE A 125 -1.87 -14.22 -0.15
N LEU A 126 -0.98 -13.25 0.08
CA LEU A 126 -0.75 -12.15 -0.87
C LEU A 126 -0.22 -12.64 -2.22
N LYS A 127 0.68 -13.63 -2.24
CA LYS A 127 1.13 -14.24 -3.50
C LYS A 127 -0.03 -14.91 -4.24
N ASN A 128 -0.89 -15.61 -3.51
CA ASN A 128 -2.01 -16.36 -4.09
C ASN A 128 -3.06 -15.43 -4.72
N ILE A 129 -3.27 -14.22 -4.19
CA ILE A 129 -4.22 -13.24 -4.76
C ILE A 129 -3.99 -13.02 -6.26
N PHE A 130 -2.73 -13.03 -6.71
CA PHE A 130 -2.37 -12.79 -8.09
C PHE A 130 -2.39 -14.05 -8.99
N LEU A 131 -2.74 -15.22 -8.45
CA LEU A 131 -2.99 -16.44 -9.23
C LEU A 131 -4.42 -16.45 -9.82
N SER A 132 -4.64 -17.08 -10.97
CA SER A 132 -5.92 -17.01 -11.71
C SER A 132 -7.16 -17.46 -10.93
N GLU A 133 -7.04 -18.43 -10.02
CA GLU A 133 -8.18 -19.11 -9.36
C GLU A 133 -8.18 -19.00 -7.84
N TYR A 134 -7.68 -17.88 -7.28
CA TYR A 134 -7.69 -17.71 -5.82
C TYR A 134 -9.10 -17.42 -5.28
N GLU A 135 -9.58 -18.28 -4.38
CA GLU A 135 -10.95 -18.24 -3.83
C GLU A 135 -11.07 -17.46 -2.50
N PHE A 136 -9.99 -16.83 -2.02
CA PHE A 136 -9.98 -16.02 -0.78
C PHE A 136 -10.46 -16.76 0.48
N LYS A 137 -10.39 -18.10 0.53
CA LYS A 137 -10.81 -18.93 1.67
C LYS A 137 -10.02 -18.65 2.95
N ASP A 138 -8.82 -18.08 2.84
CA ASP A 138 -7.96 -17.70 3.98
C ASP A 138 -8.43 -16.42 4.70
N TYR A 139 -9.43 -15.73 4.17
CA TYR A 139 -10.09 -14.60 4.83
C TYR A 139 -11.32 -15.09 5.59
N ASP A 140 -11.55 -14.60 6.80
CA ASP A 140 -12.79 -14.85 7.53
C ASP A 140 -14.02 -14.39 6.70
N ARG A 141 -15.19 -15.02 6.89
CA ARG A 141 -16.42 -14.55 6.23
C ARG A 141 -16.83 -13.15 6.69
N SER A 142 -16.40 -12.76 7.88
CA SER A 142 -16.64 -11.47 8.52
C SER A 142 -15.46 -10.49 8.41
N SER A 143 -14.50 -10.74 7.52
CA SER A 143 -13.33 -9.88 7.36
C SER A 143 -13.70 -8.43 7.08
N ASN A 144 -12.88 -7.50 7.57
CA ASN A 144 -12.96 -6.09 7.16
C ASN A 144 -11.69 -5.74 6.39
N ILE A 145 -11.85 -5.05 5.26
CA ILE A 145 -10.72 -4.53 4.48
C ILE A 145 -10.76 -3.00 4.48
N PHE A 146 -9.62 -2.40 4.79
CA PHE A 146 -9.39 -0.97 4.70
C PHE A 146 -8.47 -0.73 3.52
N TRP A 147 -9.03 -0.16 2.45
CA TRP A 147 -8.41 -0.04 1.15
C TRP A 147 -8.03 1.42 0.84
N PRO A 148 -7.07 1.68 -0.08
CA PRO A 148 -6.73 3.03 -0.48
C PRO A 148 -7.92 3.88 -0.91
N GLY A 149 -7.84 5.19 -0.66
CA GLY A 149 -8.93 6.11 -0.87
C GLY A 149 -9.95 6.16 0.27
N ASN A 150 -9.56 5.74 1.50
CA ASN A 150 -10.47 5.57 2.64
C ASN A 150 -11.64 4.60 2.36
N LYS A 151 -11.50 3.67 1.42
CA LYS A 151 -12.54 2.67 1.14
C LYS A 151 -12.55 1.63 2.25
N VAL A 152 -13.74 1.18 2.63
CA VAL A 152 -13.95 0.11 3.61
C VAL A 152 -14.84 -0.94 2.98
N GLY A 153 -14.41 -2.20 3.07
CA GLY A 153 -15.18 -3.36 2.63
C GLY A 153 -15.49 -4.28 3.82
N HIS A 154 -16.64 -4.94 3.74
CA HIS A 154 -17.15 -5.84 4.77
C HIS A 154 -17.46 -7.22 4.18
N GLY A 155 -16.87 -8.25 4.78
CA GLY A 155 -16.97 -9.62 4.33
C GLY A 155 -15.88 -10.01 3.32
N ARG A 156 -15.72 -11.32 3.15
CA ARG A 156 -14.76 -11.92 2.22
C ARG A 156 -14.99 -11.48 0.77
N GLU A 157 -16.25 -11.26 0.41
CA GLU A 157 -16.67 -10.87 -0.93
C GLU A 157 -16.12 -9.48 -1.30
N ASP A 158 -16.12 -8.54 -0.37
CA ASP A 158 -15.55 -7.20 -0.59
C ASP A 158 -14.02 -7.23 -0.66
N VAL A 159 -13.37 -8.07 0.17
CA VAL A 159 -11.92 -8.34 0.06
C VAL A 159 -11.58 -8.83 -1.34
N MET A 160 -12.29 -9.86 -1.80
CA MET A 160 -12.10 -10.45 -3.12
C MET A 160 -12.34 -9.41 -4.23
N SER A 161 -13.42 -8.64 -4.14
CA SER A 161 -13.76 -7.62 -5.14
C SER A 161 -12.69 -6.53 -5.25
N LEU A 162 -12.20 -6.02 -4.12
CA LEU A 162 -11.18 -4.95 -4.10
C LEU A 162 -9.83 -5.43 -4.63
N TRP A 163 -9.35 -6.60 -4.20
CA TRP A 163 -8.11 -7.17 -4.74
C TRP A 163 -8.22 -7.49 -6.24
N ASN A 164 -9.35 -8.08 -6.67
CA ASN A 164 -9.58 -8.33 -8.09
C ASN A 164 -9.71 -7.04 -8.89
N SER A 165 -10.22 -5.94 -8.33
CA SER A 165 -10.28 -4.65 -9.02
C SER A 165 -8.89 -4.14 -9.43
N LEU A 166 -7.86 -4.39 -8.60
CA LEU A 166 -6.48 -4.05 -8.93
C LEU A 166 -5.83 -5.07 -9.86
N LYS A 167 -6.01 -6.36 -9.58
CA LYS A 167 -5.43 -7.45 -10.39
C LYS A 167 -5.93 -7.42 -11.83
N ASN A 168 -7.23 -7.21 -12.03
CA ASN A 168 -7.87 -7.39 -13.34
C ASN A 168 -7.47 -6.30 -14.35
N ILE A 169 -6.88 -5.19 -13.91
CA ILE A 169 -6.35 -4.17 -14.84
C ILE A 169 -4.98 -4.55 -15.41
N LEU A 170 -4.32 -5.58 -14.86
CA LEU A 170 -2.94 -5.95 -15.18
C LEU A 170 -2.84 -7.27 -15.97
N SER A 171 -1.80 -7.36 -16.80
CA SER A 171 -1.25 -8.62 -17.32
C SER A 171 0.25 -8.72 -17.02
N ASN A 172 0.85 -9.90 -17.23
CA ASN A 172 2.25 -10.19 -16.93
C ASN A 172 2.62 -9.79 -15.49
N ILE A 173 1.73 -10.14 -14.55
CA ILE A 173 1.84 -9.74 -13.16
C ILE A 173 3.06 -10.40 -12.53
N LYS A 174 3.91 -9.59 -11.91
CA LYS A 174 5.01 -10.02 -11.05
C LYS A 174 4.83 -9.38 -9.68
N PHE A 175 4.61 -10.22 -8.68
CA PHE A 175 4.49 -9.81 -7.28
C PHE A 175 5.74 -10.24 -6.51
N SER A 176 6.43 -9.30 -5.86
CA SER A 176 7.57 -9.57 -4.98
C SER A 176 7.31 -9.04 -3.58
N ILE A 177 7.79 -9.79 -2.59
CA ILE A 177 7.76 -9.36 -1.18
C ILE A 177 9.16 -8.85 -0.84
N GLU A 178 9.20 -7.64 -0.31
CA GLU A 178 10.43 -6.95 0.06
C GLU A 178 10.73 -7.07 1.55
N HIS A 179 9.67 -7.05 2.38
CA HIS A 179 9.82 -7.17 3.82
C HIS A 179 8.64 -7.91 4.43
N ILE A 180 8.93 -8.70 5.48
CA ILE A 180 7.97 -9.49 6.25
C ILE A 180 8.18 -9.20 7.73
N GLY A 181 7.14 -8.70 8.40
CA GLY A 181 7.09 -8.63 9.85
C GLY A 181 5.84 -9.25 10.43
N TYR A 182 5.93 -9.74 11.66
CA TYR A 182 4.80 -10.37 12.31
C TYR A 182 4.97 -10.42 13.82
N LEU A 183 3.84 -10.46 14.53
CA LEU A 183 3.78 -10.60 15.99
C LEU A 183 2.81 -11.73 16.34
N GLU A 184 3.26 -12.63 17.18
CA GLU A 184 2.49 -13.75 17.75
C GLU A 184 2.67 -13.71 19.27
N GLU A 185 1.82 -12.93 19.92
CA GLU A 185 1.88 -12.69 21.36
C GLU A 185 0.78 -13.47 22.10
N PRO A 186 1.00 -13.91 23.34
CA PRO A 186 -0.06 -14.47 24.17
C PRO A 186 -1.27 -13.54 24.26
N ASP A 187 -2.48 -14.11 24.23
CA ASP A 187 -3.76 -13.42 24.38
C ASP A 187 -4.05 -12.32 23.35
N LYS A 188 -3.29 -12.27 22.25
CA LYS A 188 -3.52 -11.37 21.11
C LYS A 188 -3.70 -12.16 19.82
N ASN A 189 -4.50 -11.60 18.93
CA ASN A 189 -4.58 -12.11 17.55
C ASN A 189 -3.22 -11.99 16.87
N PRO A 190 -2.75 -13.02 16.15
CA PRO A 190 -1.55 -12.93 15.35
C PRO A 190 -1.66 -11.82 14.31
N LYS A 191 -0.56 -11.11 14.06
CA LYS A 191 -0.54 -10.00 13.10
C LYS A 191 0.65 -10.12 12.17
N ALA A 192 0.51 -9.61 10.95
CA ALA A 192 1.59 -9.53 9.99
C ALA A 192 1.59 -8.19 9.26
N SER A 193 2.78 -7.70 8.89
CA SER A 193 3.00 -6.58 7.98
C SER A 193 3.87 -7.03 6.81
N ILE A 194 3.46 -6.72 5.59
CA ILE A 194 4.18 -7.08 4.36
C ILE A 194 4.35 -5.84 3.50
N ARG A 195 5.59 -5.52 3.15
CA ARG A 195 5.92 -4.58 2.06
C ARG A 195 6.18 -5.36 0.79
N TRP A 196 5.61 -4.91 -0.31
CA TRP A 196 5.66 -5.62 -1.58
C TRP A 196 5.75 -4.67 -2.78
N PHE A 197 6.23 -5.22 -3.89
CA PHE A 197 6.14 -4.62 -5.22
C PHE A 197 5.23 -5.45 -6.11
N LEU A 198 4.49 -4.75 -6.96
CA LEU A 198 3.64 -5.31 -7.98
C LEU A 198 3.98 -4.64 -9.31
N GLU A 199 4.47 -5.43 -10.24
CA GLU A 199 4.75 -5.03 -11.61
C GLU A 199 3.72 -5.66 -12.54
N GLY A 200 3.20 -4.90 -13.51
CA GLY A 200 2.28 -5.44 -14.50
C GLY A 200 1.98 -4.44 -15.61
N LYS A 201 1.44 -4.92 -16.73
CA LYS A 201 1.05 -4.07 -17.86
C LYS A 201 -0.42 -3.71 -17.77
N HIS A 202 -0.76 -2.43 -17.85
CA HIS A 202 -2.14 -1.93 -17.84
C HIS A 202 -2.86 -2.25 -19.15
N VAL A 203 -3.67 -3.31 -19.18
CA VAL A 203 -4.23 -3.86 -20.42
C VAL A 203 -5.75 -3.95 -20.46
N ASN A 204 -6.43 -3.72 -19.33
CA ASN A 204 -7.89 -3.76 -19.28
C ASN A 204 -8.45 -2.45 -18.73
N GLU A 205 -9.57 -2.00 -19.30
CA GLU A 205 -10.32 -0.86 -18.77
C GLU A 205 -10.94 -1.18 -17.39
N SER A 206 -10.96 -0.17 -16.53
CA SER A 206 -11.74 -0.20 -15.28
C SER A 206 -12.29 1.18 -14.94
N LYS A 207 -13.27 1.22 -14.04
CA LYS A 207 -13.79 2.48 -13.51
C LYS A 207 -12.73 3.24 -12.70
N GLU A 208 -11.88 2.52 -11.98
CA GLU A 208 -10.88 3.06 -11.05
C GLU A 208 -9.63 3.58 -11.77
N TYR A 209 -9.22 2.96 -12.88
CA TYR A 209 -7.97 3.23 -13.59
C TYR A 209 -8.13 3.61 -15.07
N GLY A 210 -9.37 3.75 -15.54
CA GLY A 210 -9.70 4.21 -16.90
C GLY A 210 -9.38 3.16 -17.97
N LYS A 211 -9.28 3.64 -19.22
CA LYS A 211 -9.00 2.81 -20.40
C LYS A 211 -7.61 2.21 -20.37
N GLU A 212 -7.42 1.08 -21.04
CA GLU A 212 -6.10 0.49 -21.19
C GLU A 212 -5.12 1.44 -21.89
N THR A 213 -3.90 1.50 -21.38
CA THR A 213 -2.82 2.37 -21.90
C THR A 213 -1.59 1.60 -22.31
N ASN A 214 -1.56 0.27 -22.09
CA ASN A 214 -0.40 -0.58 -22.28
C ASN A 214 0.85 -0.15 -21.48
N SER A 215 0.69 0.74 -20.50
CA SER A 215 1.78 1.22 -19.65
C SER A 215 2.24 0.11 -18.70
N ASN A 216 3.55 0.00 -18.52
CA ASN A 216 4.11 -0.79 -17.42
C ASN A 216 3.87 -0.03 -16.12
N LEU A 217 3.15 -0.63 -15.19
CA LEU A 217 2.88 -0.10 -13.87
C LEU A 217 3.81 -0.78 -12.87
N PHE A 218 4.40 0.03 -12.01
CA PHE A 218 5.14 -0.38 -10.83
C PHE A 218 4.42 0.16 -9.60
N ILE A 219 3.94 -0.73 -8.73
CA ILE A 219 3.17 -0.37 -7.55
C ILE A 219 3.89 -0.88 -6.33
N MET A 220 4.16 0.02 -5.40
CA MET A 220 4.63 -0.32 -4.07
C MET A 220 3.46 -0.26 -3.10
N GLY A 221 3.34 -1.29 -2.27
CA GLY A 221 2.37 -1.31 -1.20
C GLY A 221 2.94 -1.84 0.10
N ILE A 222 2.25 -1.47 1.19
CA ILE A 222 2.46 -2.05 2.51
C ILE A 222 1.10 -2.44 3.05
N ASN A 223 1.01 -3.65 3.58
CA ASN A 223 -0.20 -4.14 4.20
C ASN A 223 0.04 -4.51 5.65
N HIS A 224 -0.98 -4.34 6.48
CA HIS A 224 -1.10 -5.01 7.78
C HIS A 224 -2.29 -5.96 7.76
N ALA A 225 -2.16 -7.12 8.38
CA ALA A 225 -3.24 -8.06 8.59
C ALA A 225 -3.30 -8.52 10.04
N GLU A 226 -4.52 -8.72 10.54
CA GLU A 226 -4.81 -9.35 11.83
C GLU A 226 -5.55 -10.67 11.55
N PHE A 227 -5.13 -11.75 12.19
CA PHE A 227 -5.71 -13.08 12.06
C PHE A 227 -6.74 -13.33 13.16
N GLY A 228 -7.92 -13.81 12.77
CA GLY A 228 -8.90 -14.42 13.67
C GLY A 228 -8.84 -15.95 13.61
N HIS A 229 -9.84 -16.60 14.22
CA HIS A 229 -9.93 -18.06 14.30
C HIS A 229 -10.08 -18.74 12.93
N TYR A 230 -10.78 -18.10 11.98
CA TYR A 230 -11.08 -18.68 10.66
C TYR A 230 -10.25 -18.10 9.51
N GLY A 231 -9.19 -17.33 9.80
CA GLY A 231 -8.38 -16.65 8.78
C GLY A 231 -8.17 -15.18 9.09
N ILE A 232 -7.82 -14.36 8.09
CA ILE A 232 -7.62 -12.91 8.27
C ILE A 232 -8.95 -12.27 8.63
N ASN A 233 -9.05 -11.57 9.77
CA ASN A 233 -10.27 -10.88 10.19
C ASN A 233 -10.25 -9.38 9.81
N LYS A 234 -9.07 -8.79 9.65
CA LYS A 234 -8.88 -7.40 9.24
C LYS A 234 -7.64 -7.28 8.37
N GLU A 235 -7.77 -6.54 7.28
CA GLU A 235 -6.67 -6.21 6.39
C GLU A 235 -6.64 -4.70 6.13
N TRP A 236 -5.49 -4.08 6.28
CA TRP A 236 -5.23 -2.71 5.86
C TRP A 236 -4.26 -2.76 4.69
N VAL A 237 -4.73 -2.33 3.51
CA VAL A 237 -3.96 -2.27 2.28
C VAL A 237 -3.61 -0.83 1.99
N LEU A 238 -2.36 -0.53 1.70
CA LEU A 238 -1.95 0.82 1.33
C LEU A 238 -1.01 0.82 0.12
N PHE A 239 -1.39 1.57 -0.90
CA PHE A 239 -0.59 1.97 -2.06
C PHE A 239 -1.10 3.34 -2.55
N ASP A 240 -0.31 4.04 -3.37
CA ASP A 240 -0.65 5.38 -3.83
C ASP A 240 -1.40 5.37 -5.19
N GLU A 241 -2.72 5.55 -5.15
CA GLU A 241 -3.56 5.67 -6.35
C GLU A 241 -3.17 6.87 -7.24
N VAL A 242 -2.66 7.97 -6.68
CA VAL A 242 -2.19 9.14 -7.44
C VAL A 242 -0.93 8.77 -8.22
N ALA A 243 -0.01 8.03 -7.61
CA ALA A 243 1.18 7.54 -8.28
C ALA A 243 0.83 6.58 -9.44
N ILE A 244 -0.15 5.69 -9.26
CA ILE A 244 -0.63 4.81 -10.35
C ILE A 244 -1.16 5.66 -11.51
N TRP A 245 -2.02 6.64 -11.24
CA TRP A 245 -2.56 7.52 -12.27
C TRP A 245 -1.49 8.35 -12.98
N LYS A 246 -0.46 8.83 -12.27
CA LYS A 246 0.66 9.54 -12.88
C LYS A 246 1.42 8.64 -13.86
N GLN A 247 1.64 7.35 -13.54
CA GLN A 247 2.25 6.40 -14.48
C GLN A 247 1.38 6.18 -15.73
N ILE A 248 0.07 6.00 -15.54
CA ILE A 248 -0.89 5.83 -16.64
C ILE A 248 -0.87 7.05 -17.57
N LEU A 249 -0.93 8.27 -17.01
CA LEU A 249 -0.97 9.52 -17.77
C LEU A 249 0.37 9.84 -18.46
N MET A 250 1.51 9.48 -17.86
CA MET A 250 2.83 9.71 -18.45
C MET A 250 3.14 8.81 -19.66
N LYS A 251 2.37 7.73 -19.87
CA LYS A 251 2.55 6.79 -20.98
C LYS A 251 1.37 6.72 -21.95
N GLY A 252 0.16 7.07 -21.50
CA GLY A 252 -1.08 6.97 -22.27
C GLY A 252 -1.30 8.07 -23.31
N ASN A 253 -0.32 8.95 -23.56
CA ASN A 253 -0.33 9.96 -24.62
C ASN A 253 0.82 9.70 -25.61
#